data_AF-W6K5Q5-F1
#
_entry.id   AF-W6K5Q5-F1
#
_cell.length_a   1.000
_cell.length_b   1.000
_cell.length_c   1.000
_cell.angle_alpha   90.00
_cell.angle_beta   90.00
_cell.angle_gamma   90.00
#
_symmetry.space_group_name_H-M   'P 1'
#
loop_
_entity.id
_entity.type
_entity.pdbx_description
1 polymer ?
#
loop_
_entity_poly.entity_id
_entity_poly.type
_entity_poly.pdbx_seq_one_letter_code
_entity_poly.pdbx_strand_id
1 'polypeptide(L)'
;MTHWNTQPHIPNHIIASGLLTEPFVLFDVGVSGGIDKEWNCFGSRLHVHGFDPKISEIDRLNQLKRPNHVYSANFVGCPAFRQEVPAERRTANGYKSTDSFSRTSASWATRFLREEGKGGAAEQYVQEDQRITLDDYARAHNLSQVDFVKIDTDGGDYEVLMGMKDLLASQSILGIQIEAQFHGPVDDNANIFSNIDRFLRENGFALFDMDPWRYSRASLPQKFVLPIPGQTYRGQVLWAEALYLRDMAAPKFEANWPEFQVNLQRIYKLLALFDMCGLADCAVELADKYKARLTDEAGIDLDELLSPLIPRINGLRVPRKLYEAHCMSMIKQRKFEELP
;
A
#
# COMPACT_ATOMS: atom_id res chain seq x y z
N MET A 1 8.15 0.75 0.33
CA MET A 1 8.08 0.77 -1.14
C MET A 1 9.12 1.71 -1.71
N THR A 2 10.04 1.18 -2.52
CA THR A 2 11.14 1.93 -3.13
C THR A 2 10.78 2.69 -4.41
N HIS A 3 9.54 2.58 -4.88
CA HIS A 3 9.16 2.98 -6.25
C HIS A 3 8.13 4.11 -6.34
N TRP A 4 7.83 4.80 -5.24
CA TRP A 4 6.96 5.98 -5.28
C TRP A 4 7.51 7.05 -6.24
N ASN A 5 6.64 7.55 -7.12
CA ASN A 5 6.93 8.71 -7.92
C ASN A 5 6.89 9.96 -7.03
N THR A 6 8.07 10.55 -6.78
CA THR A 6 8.18 11.76 -5.93
C THR A 6 7.63 13.03 -6.58
N GLN A 7 7.29 13.01 -7.87
CA GLN A 7 6.72 14.12 -8.62
C GLN A 7 5.59 13.62 -9.54
N PRO A 8 4.49 13.09 -8.98
CA PRO A 8 3.42 12.53 -9.80
C PRO A 8 2.69 13.65 -10.56
N HIS A 9 2.46 13.46 -11.85
CA HIS A 9 1.87 14.45 -12.73
C HIS A 9 0.34 14.39 -12.71
N ILE A 10 -0.23 13.19 -12.86
CA ILE A 10 -1.65 12.93 -12.98
C ILE A 10 -2.45 13.43 -11.77
N PRO A 11 -2.13 13.08 -10.50
CA PRO A 11 -2.90 13.60 -9.37
C PRO A 11 -2.88 15.13 -9.32
N ASN A 12 -1.73 15.75 -9.59
CA ASN A 12 -1.61 17.21 -9.62
C ASN A 12 -2.48 17.83 -10.74
N HIS A 13 -2.50 17.24 -11.93
CA HIS A 13 -3.36 17.68 -13.03
C HIS A 13 -4.85 17.53 -12.67
N ILE A 14 -5.25 16.37 -12.15
CA ILE A 14 -6.63 16.07 -11.77
C ILE A 14 -7.16 17.05 -10.73
N ILE A 15 -6.33 17.38 -9.72
CA ILE A 15 -6.68 18.34 -8.68
C ILE A 15 -6.74 19.78 -9.24
N ALA A 16 -5.73 20.20 -10.01
CA ALA A 16 -5.67 21.54 -10.57
C ALA A 16 -6.82 21.83 -11.55
N SER A 17 -7.22 20.82 -12.32
CA SER A 17 -8.33 20.89 -13.29
C SER A 17 -9.70 20.69 -12.65
N GLY A 18 -9.78 20.44 -11.33
CA GLY A 18 -11.05 20.24 -10.61
C GLY A 18 -11.82 18.97 -11.01
N LEU A 19 -11.16 18.00 -11.66
CA LEU A 19 -11.77 16.77 -12.17
C LEU A 19 -12.20 15.82 -11.03
N LEU A 20 -11.41 15.78 -9.95
CA LEU A 20 -11.76 15.03 -8.76
C LEU A 20 -12.73 15.86 -7.90
N THR A 21 -13.99 15.44 -7.89
CA THR A 21 -15.08 16.09 -7.16
C THR A 21 -15.35 15.41 -5.81
N GLU A 22 -15.05 14.12 -5.72
CA GLU A 22 -15.12 13.33 -4.49
C GLU A 22 -13.84 13.48 -3.64
N PRO A 23 -13.89 13.27 -2.31
CA PRO A 23 -12.69 13.12 -1.52
C PRO A 23 -11.91 11.86 -1.93
N PHE A 24 -10.60 11.88 -1.71
CA PHE A 24 -9.75 10.69 -1.67
C PHE A 24 -9.58 10.27 -0.22
N VAL A 25 -10.23 9.18 0.19
CA VAL A 25 -10.24 8.72 1.59
C VAL A 25 -9.15 7.66 1.80
N LEU A 26 -8.18 8.00 2.64
CA LEU A 26 -7.07 7.15 3.06
C LEU A 26 -7.28 6.67 4.49
N PHE A 27 -7.25 5.34 4.68
CA PHE A 27 -7.06 4.73 5.99
C PHE A 27 -5.58 4.37 6.15
N ASP A 28 -4.93 4.86 7.20
CA ASP A 28 -3.53 4.54 7.51
C ASP A 28 -3.44 3.87 8.87
N VAL A 29 -3.34 2.54 8.87
CA VAL A 29 -3.19 1.72 10.07
C VAL A 29 -1.71 1.56 10.36
N GLY A 30 -1.28 2.00 11.54
CA GLY A 30 0.14 2.16 11.87
C GLY A 30 0.67 3.55 11.52
N VAL A 31 -0.11 4.60 11.81
CA VAL A 31 0.19 5.98 11.35
C VAL A 31 1.26 6.69 12.19
N SER A 32 1.97 5.98 13.09
CA SER A 32 3.04 6.56 13.90
C SER A 32 4.09 7.24 13.01
N GLY A 33 4.39 8.51 13.28
CA GLY A 33 5.23 9.37 12.45
C GLY A 33 4.42 10.32 11.55
N GLY A 34 3.15 10.00 11.30
CA GLY A 34 2.28 10.65 10.32
C GLY A 34 2.28 9.93 8.97
N ILE A 35 1.37 10.33 8.09
CA ILE A 35 1.26 9.74 6.74
C ILE A 35 2.49 10.02 5.88
N ASP A 36 2.72 9.14 4.91
CA ASP A 36 3.71 9.36 3.85
C ASP A 36 3.41 10.65 3.07
N LYS A 37 4.46 11.40 2.71
CA LYS A 37 4.34 12.72 2.09
C LYS A 37 3.77 12.66 0.68
N GLU A 38 3.85 11.51 0.03
CA GLU A 38 3.41 11.23 -1.33
C GLU A 38 1.90 11.45 -1.47
N TRP A 39 1.12 11.16 -0.40
CA TRP A 39 -0.33 11.40 -0.36
C TRP A 39 -0.73 12.87 -0.51
N ASN A 40 0.18 13.82 -0.23
CA ASN A 40 -0.10 15.25 -0.33
C ASN A 40 -0.47 15.71 -1.75
N CYS A 41 -0.19 14.91 -2.80
CA CYS A 41 -0.59 15.20 -4.17
C CYS A 41 -2.12 15.33 -4.36
N PHE A 42 -2.93 14.79 -3.45
CA PHE A 42 -4.39 14.96 -3.47
C PHE A 42 -4.86 16.29 -2.83
N GLY A 43 -3.95 17.07 -2.23
CA GLY A 43 -4.25 18.39 -1.69
C GLY A 43 -5.46 18.41 -0.74
N SER A 44 -6.37 19.36 -0.93
CA SER A 44 -7.58 19.49 -0.11
C SER A 44 -8.60 18.38 -0.31
N ARG A 45 -8.43 17.52 -1.33
CA ARG A 45 -9.27 16.33 -1.53
C ARG A 45 -8.82 15.14 -0.69
N LEU A 46 -7.62 15.18 -0.10
CA LEU A 46 -7.16 14.12 0.79
C LEU A 46 -7.93 14.16 2.12
N HIS A 47 -8.55 13.05 2.47
CA HIS A 47 -9.22 12.83 3.74
C HIS A 47 -8.56 11.63 4.42
N VAL A 48 -7.98 11.84 5.59
CA VAL A 48 -7.16 10.83 6.28
C VAL A 48 -7.83 10.39 7.56
N HIS A 49 -7.92 9.08 7.74
CA HIS A 49 -8.21 8.43 9.00
C HIS A 49 -7.00 7.58 9.39
N GLY A 50 -6.23 8.08 10.35
CA GLY A 50 -5.02 7.40 10.82
C GLY A 50 -5.23 6.71 12.15
N PHE A 51 -4.61 5.55 12.34
CA PHE A 51 -4.76 4.72 13.53
C PHE A 51 -3.40 4.29 14.06
N ASP A 52 -3.19 4.44 15.36
CA ASP A 52 -2.04 3.87 16.07
C ASP A 52 -2.44 3.65 17.54
N PRO A 53 -2.02 2.56 18.19
CA PRO A 53 -2.33 2.37 19.61
C PRO A 53 -1.59 3.34 20.54
N LYS A 54 -0.49 3.99 20.10
CA LYS A 54 0.31 4.90 20.94
C LYS A 54 -0.41 6.24 21.13
N ILE A 55 -1.03 6.42 22.30
CA ILE A 55 -1.83 7.61 22.62
C ILE A 55 -1.04 8.90 22.43
N SER A 56 0.20 8.96 22.94
CA SER A 56 1.06 10.15 22.83
C SER A 56 1.36 10.56 21.39
N GLU A 57 1.47 9.58 20.49
CA GLU A 57 1.75 9.85 19.09
C GLU A 57 0.50 10.37 18.36
N ILE A 58 -0.66 9.79 18.66
CA ILE A 58 -1.93 10.28 18.14
C ILE A 58 -2.24 11.68 18.65
N ASP A 59 -2.01 11.96 19.93
CA ASP A 59 -2.15 13.31 20.50
C ASP A 59 -1.25 14.31 19.78
N ARG A 60 0.02 13.94 19.53
CA ARG A 60 0.97 14.76 18.77
C ARG A 60 0.45 15.04 17.36
N LEU A 61 -0.05 14.04 16.64
CA LEU A 61 -0.59 14.20 15.30
C LEU A 61 -1.85 15.08 15.27
N ASN A 62 -2.77 14.90 16.21
CA ASN A 62 -3.97 15.73 16.33
C ASN A 62 -3.66 17.19 16.68
N GLN A 63 -2.58 17.45 17.44
CA GLN A 63 -2.12 18.82 17.72
C GLN A 63 -1.64 19.58 16.46
N LEU A 64 -1.25 18.88 15.39
CA LEU A 64 -0.89 19.51 14.13
C LEU A 64 -2.09 20.17 13.42
N LYS A 65 -3.32 19.82 13.80
CA LYS A 65 -4.59 20.39 13.27
C LYS A 65 -4.64 20.44 11.74
N ARG A 66 -4.17 19.38 11.08
CA ARG A 66 -4.24 19.27 9.62
C ARG A 66 -5.70 19.15 9.17
N PRO A 67 -6.16 19.95 8.21
CA PRO A 67 -7.53 19.86 7.71
C PRO A 67 -7.79 18.48 7.11
N ASN A 68 -8.99 17.94 7.30
CA ASN A 68 -9.42 16.63 6.79
C ASN A 68 -8.58 15.43 7.30
N HIS A 69 -7.80 15.60 8.37
CA HIS A 69 -7.09 14.50 9.02
C HIS A 69 -7.70 14.24 10.39
N VAL A 70 -8.04 12.98 10.65
CA VAL A 70 -8.53 12.48 11.93
C VAL A 70 -7.63 11.34 12.35
N TYR A 71 -7.01 11.47 13.52
CA TYR A 71 -6.15 10.43 14.08
C TYR A 71 -6.79 9.85 15.33
N SER A 72 -6.89 8.52 15.40
CA SER A 72 -7.57 7.80 16.48
C SER A 72 -6.60 6.86 17.18
N ALA A 73 -6.56 6.93 18.51
CA ALA A 73 -5.75 6.04 19.32
C ALA A 73 -6.52 4.72 19.48
N ASN A 74 -6.19 3.72 18.67
CA ASN A 74 -6.86 2.43 18.68
C ASN A 74 -5.93 1.32 18.18
N PHE A 75 -6.08 0.12 18.72
CA PHE A 75 -5.58 -1.08 18.04
C PHE A 75 -6.56 -1.47 16.95
N VAL A 76 -6.15 -1.39 15.69
CA VAL A 76 -6.96 -1.95 14.59
C VAL A 76 -6.73 -3.46 14.52
N GLY A 77 -7.81 -4.22 14.39
CA GLY A 77 -7.79 -5.67 14.26
C GLY A 77 -9.20 -6.25 14.23
N CYS A 78 -9.33 -7.54 14.52
CA CYS A 78 -10.60 -8.24 14.44
C CYS A 78 -10.81 -9.10 15.70
N PRO A 79 -11.54 -8.58 16.71
CA PRO A 79 -11.83 -9.32 17.93
C PRO A 79 -12.51 -10.67 17.69
N ALA A 80 -13.46 -10.74 16.75
CA ALA A 80 -14.13 -11.98 16.38
C ALA A 80 -13.14 -13.02 15.81
N PHE A 81 -12.25 -12.60 14.91
CA PHE A 81 -11.20 -13.46 14.38
C PHE A 81 -10.27 -14.00 15.47
N ARG A 82 -9.92 -13.19 16.49
CA ARG A 82 -9.11 -13.66 17.64
C ARG A 82 -9.84 -14.68 18.51
N GLN A 83 -11.17 -14.58 18.62
CA GLN A 83 -11.97 -15.56 19.35
C GLN A 83 -12.02 -16.90 18.62
N GLU A 84 -12.11 -16.87 17.29
CA GLU A 84 -12.16 -18.08 16.45
C GLU A 84 -10.78 -18.71 16.23
N VAL A 85 -9.72 -17.89 16.14
CA VAL A 85 -8.36 -18.32 15.82
C VAL A 85 -7.40 -17.96 16.96
N PRO A 86 -7.04 -18.94 17.82
CA PRO A 86 -6.08 -18.75 18.90
C PRO A 86 -4.71 -18.23 18.43
N ALA A 87 -3.97 -17.60 19.33
CA ALA A 87 -2.69 -16.96 19.02
C ALA A 87 -1.64 -17.95 18.49
N GLU A 88 -1.67 -19.20 18.92
CA GLU A 88 -0.76 -20.28 18.51
C GLU A 88 -0.91 -20.63 17.03
N ARG A 89 -2.11 -20.44 16.47
CA ARG A 89 -2.39 -20.66 15.03
C ARG A 89 -2.03 -19.44 14.17
N ARG A 90 -1.95 -18.27 14.80
CA ARG A 90 -1.61 -16.99 14.15
C ARG A 90 -0.12 -16.67 14.25
N THR A 91 0.58 -17.23 15.24
CA THR A 91 1.99 -16.97 15.56
C THR A 91 2.83 -18.24 15.55
N ALA A 92 4.16 -18.11 15.54
CA ALA A 92 5.06 -19.27 15.47
C ALA A 92 5.07 -20.18 16.72
N ASN A 93 4.40 -19.81 17.81
CA ASN A 93 4.44 -20.54 19.07
C ASN A 93 3.53 -21.78 19.04
N GLY A 94 4.13 -22.97 19.12
CA GLY A 94 3.40 -24.24 19.27
C GLY A 94 2.94 -24.91 17.96
N TYR A 95 3.27 -24.35 16.81
CA TYR A 95 2.94 -24.89 15.49
C TYR A 95 4.18 -25.15 14.62
N LYS A 96 4.02 -26.02 13.61
CA LYS A 96 5.02 -26.18 12.55
C LYS A 96 5.20 -24.83 11.86
N SER A 97 6.39 -24.24 11.97
CA SER A 97 6.66 -22.87 11.53
C SER A 97 8.01 -22.75 10.82
N THR A 98 8.08 -21.83 9.85
CA THR A 98 9.33 -21.41 9.21
C THR A 98 9.88 -20.10 9.78
N ASP A 99 9.27 -19.59 10.86
CA ASP A 99 9.72 -18.37 11.53
C ASP A 99 11.18 -18.48 11.93
N SER A 100 11.94 -17.49 11.51
CA SER A 100 13.37 -17.43 11.74
C SER A 100 13.83 -16.05 12.19
N PHE A 101 12.90 -15.15 12.52
CA PHE A 101 13.22 -13.77 12.86
C PHE A 101 14.08 -13.69 14.13
N SER A 102 13.78 -14.52 15.13
CA SER A 102 14.56 -14.61 16.38
C SER A 102 16.05 -14.91 16.16
N ARG A 103 16.40 -15.54 15.03
CA ARG A 103 17.78 -15.91 14.63
C ARG A 103 18.48 -14.88 13.75
N THR A 104 17.85 -13.73 13.47
CA THR A 104 18.41 -12.69 12.61
C THR A 104 19.44 -11.83 13.34
N SER A 105 20.30 -11.16 12.56
CA SER A 105 21.21 -10.13 13.07
C SER A 105 20.43 -8.96 13.70
N ALA A 106 19.25 -8.63 13.20
CA ALA A 106 18.38 -7.59 13.75
C ALA A 106 17.92 -7.96 15.17
N SER A 107 17.30 -9.13 15.33
CA SER A 107 16.87 -9.66 16.65
C SER A 107 18.06 -9.76 17.62
N TRP A 108 19.20 -10.26 17.16
CA TRP A 108 20.42 -10.33 17.97
C TRP A 108 20.92 -8.94 18.40
N ALA A 109 21.04 -7.99 17.47
CA ALA A 109 21.53 -6.64 17.76
C ALA A 109 20.57 -5.88 18.72
N THR A 110 19.25 -6.02 18.54
CA THR A 110 18.26 -5.45 19.46
C THR A 110 18.44 -5.98 20.87
N ARG A 111 18.59 -7.30 21.04
CA ARG A 111 18.85 -7.92 22.34
C ARG A 111 20.20 -7.47 22.93
N PHE A 112 21.26 -7.48 22.13
CA PHE A 112 22.59 -7.04 22.55
C PHE A 112 22.58 -5.58 23.06
N LEU A 113 21.92 -4.67 22.34
CA LEU A 113 21.78 -3.28 22.78
C LEU A 113 21.00 -3.19 24.09
N ARG A 114 19.90 -3.93 24.24
CA ARG A 114 19.12 -3.97 25.49
C ARG A 114 19.97 -4.46 26.67
N GLU A 115 20.75 -5.51 26.48
CA GLU A 115 21.67 -6.06 27.50
C GLU A 115 22.75 -5.04 27.88
N GLU A 116 23.23 -4.23 26.93
CA GLU A 116 24.18 -3.14 27.15
C GLU A 116 23.55 -1.86 27.78
N GLY A 117 22.25 -1.86 28.06
CA GLY A 117 21.52 -0.66 28.49
C GLY A 117 21.45 0.44 27.42
N LYS A 118 21.78 0.11 26.16
CA LYS A 118 21.74 0.99 24.98
C LYS A 118 20.58 0.66 24.05
N GLY A 119 19.72 -0.28 24.45
CA GLY A 119 18.44 -0.45 23.80
C GLY A 119 17.74 0.89 23.89
N GLY A 120 17.15 1.35 22.78
CA GLY A 120 16.14 2.40 22.88
C GLY A 120 15.24 2.00 24.04
N ALA A 121 15.05 2.90 25.02
CA ALA A 121 14.07 2.63 26.06
C ALA A 121 12.83 2.16 25.29
N ALA A 122 12.30 0.99 25.64
CA ALA A 122 10.87 0.84 25.45
C ALA A 122 10.30 1.91 26.38
N GLU A 123 10.25 3.16 25.90
CA GLU A 123 9.45 4.19 26.52
C GLU A 123 8.12 3.48 26.70
N GLN A 124 7.72 3.33 27.96
CA GLN A 124 6.44 2.74 28.29
C GLN A 124 5.42 3.77 27.80
N TYR A 125 5.12 3.71 26.50
CA TYR A 125 4.07 4.51 25.92
C TYR A 125 2.77 3.93 26.45
N VAL A 126 1.88 4.81 26.91
CA VAL A 126 0.51 4.42 27.21
C VAL A 126 -0.12 4.05 25.87
N GLN A 127 -0.56 2.80 25.78
CA GLN A 127 -1.28 2.30 24.62
C GLN A 127 -2.76 2.26 24.95
N GLU A 128 -3.60 2.56 23.97
CA GLU A 128 -5.03 2.31 24.09
C GLU A 128 -5.26 0.78 24.10
N ASP A 129 -6.14 0.27 24.96
CA ASP A 129 -6.45 -1.17 25.01
C ASP A 129 -7.58 -1.55 24.06
N GLN A 130 -8.39 -0.55 23.66
CA GLN A 130 -9.52 -0.76 22.76
C GLN A 130 -9.06 -1.24 21.38
N ARG A 131 -9.56 -2.42 21.00
CA ARG A 131 -9.44 -2.97 19.65
C ARG A 131 -10.69 -2.71 18.85
N ILE A 132 -10.54 -2.19 17.64
CA ILE A 132 -11.63 -1.90 16.72
C ILE A 132 -11.40 -2.57 15.37
N THR A 133 -12.49 -2.83 14.64
CA THR A 133 -12.46 -3.19 13.23
C THR A 133 -12.54 -1.93 12.37
N LEU A 134 -12.03 -1.97 11.14
CA LEU A 134 -12.19 -0.84 10.21
C LEU A 134 -13.66 -0.73 9.74
N ASP A 135 -14.38 -1.85 9.66
CA ASP A 135 -15.81 -1.86 9.34
C ASP A 135 -16.64 -1.12 10.40
N ASP A 136 -16.41 -1.38 11.69
CA ASP A 136 -17.11 -0.68 12.78
C ASP A 136 -16.74 0.80 12.81
N TYR A 137 -15.47 1.13 12.58
CA TYR A 137 -15.03 2.52 12.51
C TYR A 137 -15.71 3.27 11.36
N ALA A 138 -15.73 2.70 10.16
CA ALA A 138 -16.36 3.28 8.99
C ALA A 138 -17.86 3.51 9.22
N ARG A 139 -18.55 2.51 9.80
CA ARG A 139 -19.97 2.61 10.16
C ARG A 139 -20.22 3.73 11.18
N ALA A 140 -19.42 3.80 12.24
CA ALA A 140 -19.57 4.81 13.29
C ALA A 140 -19.33 6.24 12.78
N HIS A 141 -18.48 6.41 11.77
CA HIS A 141 -18.16 7.70 11.17
C HIS A 141 -18.96 8.01 9.89
N ASN A 142 -19.93 7.17 9.53
CA ASN A 142 -20.74 7.27 8.31
C ASN A 142 -19.88 7.37 7.03
N LEU A 143 -18.77 6.64 7.00
CA LEU A 143 -17.87 6.58 5.86
C LEU A 143 -18.39 5.53 4.88
N SER A 144 -19.05 5.98 3.83
CA SER A 144 -19.55 5.12 2.75
C SER A 144 -18.49 4.77 1.69
N GLN A 145 -17.31 5.39 1.77
CA GLN A 145 -16.24 5.22 0.79
C GLN A 145 -14.87 5.33 1.45
N VAL A 146 -14.05 4.31 1.22
CA VAL A 146 -12.61 4.29 1.51
C VAL A 146 -11.92 3.93 0.20
N ASP A 147 -11.01 4.78 -0.28
CA ASP A 147 -10.36 4.60 -1.58
C ASP A 147 -9.04 3.83 -1.45
N PHE A 148 -8.31 4.01 -0.35
CA PHE A 148 -7.04 3.33 -0.11
C PHE A 148 -6.86 2.95 1.37
N VAL A 149 -6.26 1.79 1.62
CA VAL A 149 -5.93 1.33 2.98
C VAL A 149 -4.45 0.95 3.05
N LYS A 150 -3.69 1.64 3.91
CA LYS A 150 -2.35 1.23 4.31
C LYS A 150 -2.43 0.45 5.63
N ILE A 151 -1.76 -0.70 5.69
CA ILE A 151 -1.77 -1.62 6.82
C ILE A 151 -0.33 -1.95 7.21
N ASP A 152 0.09 -1.43 8.36
CA ASP A 152 1.38 -1.69 8.97
C ASP A 152 1.20 -1.80 10.49
N THR A 153 1.08 -3.03 11.00
CA THR A 153 0.75 -3.29 12.41
C THR A 153 1.80 -4.09 13.16
N ASP A 154 3.02 -4.18 12.61
CA ASP A 154 4.11 -5.00 13.14
C ASP A 154 3.67 -6.47 13.40
N GLY A 155 2.87 -7.06 12.50
CA GLY A 155 2.49 -8.47 12.53
C GLY A 155 1.01 -8.79 12.81
N GLY A 156 0.11 -7.80 12.80
CA GLY A 156 -1.34 -7.96 12.93
C GLY A 156 -2.11 -7.79 11.61
N ASP A 157 -1.43 -7.80 10.47
CA ASP A 157 -1.92 -7.20 9.22
C ASP A 157 -3.06 -8.01 8.59
N TYR A 158 -2.94 -9.34 8.59
CA TYR A 158 -4.02 -10.24 8.18
C TYR A 158 -5.24 -10.14 9.10
N GLU A 159 -5.06 -9.87 10.39
CA GLU A 159 -6.17 -9.65 11.31
C GLU A 159 -6.92 -8.34 10.98
N VAL A 160 -6.22 -7.29 10.53
CA VAL A 160 -6.85 -6.07 10.02
C VAL A 160 -7.71 -6.36 8.79
N LEU A 161 -7.20 -7.16 7.85
CA LEU A 161 -7.97 -7.62 6.68
C LEU A 161 -9.26 -8.36 7.08
N MET A 162 -9.21 -9.17 8.14
CA MET A 162 -10.39 -9.85 8.66
C MET A 162 -11.42 -8.91 9.32
N GLY A 163 -11.02 -7.70 9.69
CA GLY A 163 -11.88 -6.66 10.28
C GLY A 163 -12.33 -5.58 9.28
N MET A 164 -12.17 -5.82 7.98
CA MET A 164 -12.60 -4.89 6.92
C MET A 164 -13.36 -5.59 5.79
N LYS A 165 -14.05 -6.69 6.10
CA LYS A 165 -14.74 -7.51 5.11
C LYS A 165 -15.94 -6.79 4.50
N ASP A 166 -16.66 -5.98 5.28
CA ASP A 166 -17.79 -5.19 4.76
C ASP A 166 -17.28 -4.09 3.82
N LEU A 167 -16.19 -3.41 4.17
CA LEU A 167 -15.52 -2.43 3.31
C LEU A 167 -15.04 -3.05 1.99
N LEU A 168 -14.43 -4.24 2.03
CA LEU A 168 -14.03 -4.97 0.83
C LEU A 168 -15.24 -5.35 -0.03
N ALA A 169 -16.30 -5.86 0.61
CA ALA A 169 -17.55 -6.23 -0.06
C ALA A 169 -18.26 -5.02 -0.69
N SER A 170 -18.12 -3.82 -0.12
CA SER A 170 -18.66 -2.58 -0.68
C SER A 170 -18.01 -2.15 -2.00
N GLN A 171 -16.87 -2.77 -2.37
CA GLN A 171 -16.12 -2.47 -3.58
C GLN A 171 -15.67 -1.00 -3.68
N SER A 172 -15.50 -0.29 -2.56
CA SER A 172 -15.04 1.11 -2.55
C SER A 172 -13.52 1.23 -2.69
N ILE A 173 -12.78 0.27 -2.14
CA ILE A 173 -11.32 0.32 -2.04
C ILE A 173 -10.69 0.03 -3.40
N LEU A 174 -9.85 0.97 -3.84
CA LEU A 174 -9.10 0.91 -5.09
C LEU A 174 -7.69 0.35 -4.89
N GLY A 175 -7.12 0.52 -3.69
CA GLY A 175 -5.78 0.03 -3.38
C GLY A 175 -5.57 -0.30 -1.91
N ILE A 176 -4.69 -1.28 -1.68
CA ILE A 176 -4.24 -1.69 -0.35
C ILE A 176 -2.72 -1.82 -0.39
N GLN A 177 -2.06 -1.13 0.54
CA GLN A 177 -0.65 -1.39 0.86
C GLN A 177 -0.60 -2.15 2.18
N ILE A 178 0.14 -3.25 2.23
CA ILE A 178 0.18 -4.11 3.41
C ILE A 178 1.59 -4.68 3.65
N GLU A 179 2.03 -4.65 4.91
CA GLU A 179 3.21 -5.41 5.33
C GLU A 179 2.90 -6.92 5.26
N ALA A 180 3.69 -7.66 4.47
CA ALA A 180 3.52 -9.08 4.26
C ALA A 180 4.71 -9.86 4.81
N GLN A 181 4.44 -10.77 5.75
CA GLN A 181 5.47 -11.66 6.30
C GLN A 181 5.64 -12.93 5.45
N PHE A 182 6.89 -13.31 5.16
CA PHE A 182 7.26 -14.49 4.34
C PHE A 182 7.67 -15.72 5.17
N HIS A 183 7.41 -15.67 6.48
CA HIS A 183 7.67 -16.74 7.42
C HIS A 183 6.55 -16.80 8.45
N GLY A 184 6.32 -17.95 9.06
CA GLY A 184 5.24 -18.07 10.03
C GLY A 184 4.76 -19.50 10.21
N PRO A 185 3.72 -19.72 11.01
CA PRO A 185 3.09 -21.02 11.15
C PRO A 185 2.46 -21.48 9.83
N VAL A 186 2.44 -22.79 9.61
CA VAL A 186 1.72 -23.41 8.49
C VAL A 186 0.24 -23.54 8.89
N ASP A 187 -0.52 -22.45 8.73
CA ASP A 187 -1.97 -22.36 8.99
C ASP A 187 -2.64 -21.41 7.99
N ASP A 188 -3.87 -21.70 7.59
CA ASP A 188 -4.66 -20.87 6.67
C ASP A 188 -5.08 -19.50 7.26
N ASN A 189 -4.87 -19.29 8.56
CA ASN A 189 -5.16 -18.06 9.28
C ASN A 189 -3.90 -17.32 9.77
N ALA A 190 -2.72 -17.81 9.38
CA ALA A 190 -1.45 -17.18 9.73
C ALA A 190 -1.30 -15.81 9.04
N ASN A 191 -0.64 -14.85 9.72
CA ASN A 191 -0.27 -13.56 9.13
C ASN A 191 0.92 -13.73 8.16
N ILE A 192 0.69 -14.37 7.01
CA ILE A 192 1.71 -14.65 6.01
C ILE A 192 1.25 -14.22 4.63
N PHE A 193 2.23 -13.87 3.77
CA PHE A 193 2.00 -13.40 2.40
C PHE A 193 1.05 -14.31 1.62
N SER A 194 1.20 -15.63 1.71
CA SER A 194 0.33 -16.54 0.94
C SER A 194 -1.15 -16.44 1.31
N ASN A 195 -1.45 -16.16 2.58
CA ASN A 195 -2.83 -15.99 3.05
C ASN A 195 -3.36 -14.60 2.69
N ILE A 196 -2.54 -13.56 2.87
CA ILE A 196 -2.84 -12.19 2.44
C ILE A 196 -3.14 -12.15 0.93
N ASP A 197 -2.23 -12.72 0.12
CA ASP A 197 -2.34 -12.75 -1.33
C ASP A 197 -3.59 -13.50 -1.82
N ARG A 198 -3.85 -14.69 -1.27
CA ARG A 198 -5.06 -15.45 -1.58
C ARG A 198 -6.31 -14.62 -1.27
N PHE A 199 -6.38 -14.05 -0.07
CA PHE A 199 -7.53 -13.28 0.38
C PHE A 199 -7.77 -12.03 -0.48
N LEU A 200 -6.73 -11.25 -0.79
CA LEU A 200 -6.86 -10.04 -1.59
C LEU A 200 -7.23 -10.34 -3.05
N ARG A 201 -6.68 -11.40 -3.64
CA ARG A 201 -7.08 -11.84 -5.00
C ARG A 201 -8.52 -12.34 -5.07
N GLU A 202 -8.98 -13.06 -4.05
CA GLU A 202 -10.39 -13.47 -3.94
C GLU A 202 -11.34 -12.27 -3.86
N ASN A 203 -10.87 -11.15 -3.30
CA ASN A 203 -11.61 -9.88 -3.25
C ASN A 203 -11.38 -8.99 -4.47
N GLY A 204 -10.64 -9.45 -5.48
CA GLY A 204 -10.48 -8.79 -6.78
C GLY A 204 -9.42 -7.70 -6.86
N PHE A 205 -8.41 -7.79 -6.01
CA PHE A 205 -7.17 -7.04 -6.15
C PHE A 205 -6.12 -7.86 -6.91
N ALA A 206 -5.20 -7.17 -7.58
CA ALA A 206 -3.99 -7.76 -8.14
C ALA A 206 -2.76 -7.18 -7.44
N LEU A 207 -1.69 -7.97 -7.29
CA LEU A 207 -0.40 -7.50 -6.79
C LEU A 207 0.29 -6.71 -7.91
N PHE A 208 0.56 -5.43 -7.69
CA PHE A 208 1.20 -4.53 -8.66
C PHE A 208 2.66 -4.23 -8.33
N ASP A 209 3.02 -4.16 -7.04
CA ASP A 209 4.41 -3.95 -6.62
C ASP A 209 4.71 -4.69 -5.30
N MET A 210 5.98 -4.99 -5.08
CA MET A 210 6.46 -5.62 -3.86
C MET A 210 7.91 -5.26 -3.58
N ASP A 211 8.17 -4.76 -2.37
CA ASP A 211 9.50 -4.35 -1.90
C ASP A 211 9.98 -5.30 -0.79
N PRO A 212 10.75 -6.36 -1.11
CA PRO A 212 11.14 -7.40 -0.18
C PRO A 212 12.31 -7.01 0.72
N TRP A 213 12.13 -7.20 2.03
CA TRP A 213 13.12 -6.90 3.05
C TRP A 213 13.89 -8.14 3.49
N ARG A 214 15.22 -7.99 3.49
CA ARG A 214 16.16 -9.09 3.77
C ARG A 214 16.75 -8.96 5.16
N TYR A 215 16.99 -10.12 5.78
CA TYR A 215 17.56 -10.19 7.12
C TYR A 215 18.66 -11.25 7.15
N SER A 216 19.87 -10.82 7.51
CA SER A 216 21.00 -11.73 7.70
C SER A 216 20.89 -12.51 9.01
N ARG A 217 21.64 -13.61 9.14
CA ARG A 217 21.66 -14.43 10.36
C ARG A 217 22.61 -13.82 11.40
N ALA A 218 22.28 -13.97 12.67
CA ALA A 218 23.16 -13.53 13.77
C ALA A 218 24.53 -14.21 13.72
N SER A 219 24.62 -15.44 13.19
CA SER A 219 25.88 -16.17 13.01
C SER A 219 26.83 -15.53 11.99
N LEU A 220 26.34 -14.65 11.11
CA LEU A 220 27.16 -13.89 10.15
C LEU A 220 26.41 -12.58 9.80
N PRO A 221 26.46 -11.57 10.69
CA PRO A 221 25.68 -10.35 10.53
C PRO A 221 26.17 -9.55 9.31
N GLN A 222 25.23 -8.95 8.60
CA GLN A 222 25.48 -8.08 7.45
C GLN A 222 25.14 -6.63 7.76
N LYS A 223 25.56 -5.73 6.86
CA LYS A 223 25.26 -4.30 6.98
C LYS A 223 23.73 -4.06 6.95
N PHE A 224 23.23 -3.37 7.98
CA PHE A 224 21.87 -2.85 8.03
C PHE A 224 21.66 -1.74 7.00
N VAL A 225 20.44 -1.62 6.46
CA VAL A 225 20.08 -0.57 5.50
C VAL A 225 19.99 0.79 6.19
N LEU A 226 19.47 0.80 7.42
CA LEU A 226 19.30 1.98 8.27
C LEU A 226 20.24 1.90 9.47
N PRO A 227 20.53 3.03 10.16
CA PRO A 227 21.37 3.06 11.36
C PRO A 227 20.66 2.50 12.62
N ILE A 228 19.82 1.47 12.45
CA ILE A 228 19.08 0.77 13.50
C ILE A 228 19.07 -0.74 13.23
N PRO A 229 18.90 -1.60 14.25
CA PRO A 229 18.64 -3.02 14.04
C PRO A 229 17.37 -3.22 13.22
N GLY A 230 17.50 -3.76 12.02
CA GLY A 230 16.39 -3.95 11.09
C GLY A 230 16.82 -4.73 9.85
N GLN A 231 16.24 -4.38 8.70
CA GLN A 231 16.62 -5.00 7.42
C GLN A 231 18.09 -4.78 7.05
N THR A 232 18.66 -5.75 6.34
CA THR A 232 20.04 -5.79 5.84
C THR A 232 20.07 -5.91 4.31
N TYR A 233 21.15 -5.46 3.66
CA TYR A 233 21.27 -5.53 2.19
C TYR A 233 21.25 -6.96 1.60
N ARG A 234 21.64 -7.96 2.39
CA ARG A 234 21.67 -9.38 2.02
C ARG A 234 21.08 -10.21 3.15
N GLY A 235 20.66 -11.44 2.83
CA GLY A 235 20.03 -12.35 3.76
C GLY A 235 18.77 -12.99 3.18
N GLN A 236 18.06 -13.73 4.03
CA GLN A 236 16.77 -14.32 3.68
C GLN A 236 15.71 -13.22 3.61
N VAL A 237 14.81 -13.29 2.63
CA VAL A 237 13.60 -12.43 2.61
C VAL A 237 12.67 -12.90 3.72
N LEU A 238 12.34 -12.00 4.63
CA LEU A 238 11.45 -12.29 5.76
C LEU A 238 10.16 -11.47 5.72
N TRP A 239 10.20 -10.29 5.12
CA TRP A 239 9.05 -9.40 4.94
C TRP A 239 9.08 -8.77 3.55
N ALA A 240 7.96 -8.18 3.16
CA ALA A 240 7.90 -7.21 2.10
C ALA A 240 6.77 -6.21 2.35
N GLU A 241 6.89 -5.02 1.80
CA GLU A 241 5.74 -4.16 1.53
C GLU A 241 5.09 -4.64 0.23
N ALA A 242 3.80 -4.92 0.23
CA ALA A 242 3.06 -5.34 -0.95
C ALA A 242 1.99 -4.30 -1.32
N LEU A 243 1.95 -3.93 -2.61
CA LEU A 243 0.94 -3.03 -3.17
C LEU A 243 -0.06 -3.81 -4.01
N TYR A 244 -1.31 -3.78 -3.57
CA TYR A 244 -2.44 -4.36 -4.26
C TYR A 244 -3.34 -3.25 -4.80
N LEU A 245 -3.69 -3.29 -6.09
CA LEU A 245 -4.63 -2.34 -6.71
C LEU A 245 -5.73 -3.09 -7.46
N ARG A 246 -6.84 -2.41 -7.73
CA ARG A 246 -7.85 -2.87 -8.67
C ARG A 246 -7.32 -2.77 -10.10
N ASP A 247 -7.21 -3.89 -10.79
CA ASP A 247 -6.80 -3.92 -12.19
C ASP A 247 -7.98 -3.61 -13.12
N MET A 248 -8.46 -2.37 -13.05
CA MET A 248 -9.54 -1.91 -13.93
C MET A 248 -9.13 -1.89 -15.40
N ALA A 249 -7.84 -1.95 -15.73
CA ALA A 249 -7.35 -2.01 -17.11
C ALA A 249 -7.52 -3.42 -17.73
N ALA A 250 -7.60 -4.48 -16.91
CA ALA A 250 -7.80 -5.84 -17.40
C ALA A 250 -9.02 -5.94 -18.36
N PRO A 251 -8.88 -6.59 -19.54
CA PRO A 251 -9.95 -6.65 -20.54
C PRO A 251 -11.29 -7.24 -20.07
N LYS A 252 -11.26 -8.08 -19.03
CA LYS A 252 -12.45 -8.73 -18.45
C LYS A 252 -12.75 -8.27 -17.03
N PHE A 253 -12.20 -7.14 -16.58
CA PHE A 253 -12.37 -6.68 -15.19
C PHE A 253 -13.85 -6.60 -14.80
N GLU A 254 -14.68 -5.90 -15.56
CA GLU A 254 -16.11 -5.70 -15.30
C GLU A 254 -16.92 -7.00 -15.40
N ALA A 255 -16.47 -7.96 -16.23
CA ALA A 255 -17.11 -9.26 -16.34
C ALA A 255 -16.76 -10.17 -15.14
N ASN A 256 -15.54 -10.04 -14.61
CA ASN A 256 -15.08 -10.79 -13.45
C ASN A 256 -15.56 -10.20 -12.12
N TRP A 257 -15.84 -8.89 -12.10
CA TRP A 257 -16.26 -8.12 -10.91
C TRP A 257 -17.51 -7.27 -11.22
N PRO A 258 -18.65 -7.87 -11.57
CA PRO A 258 -19.84 -7.15 -12.03
C PRO A 258 -20.46 -6.22 -10.98
N GLU A 259 -20.22 -6.48 -9.69
CA GLU A 259 -20.66 -5.63 -8.59
C GLU A 259 -19.83 -4.34 -8.49
N PHE A 260 -18.61 -4.32 -9.04
CA PHE A 260 -17.73 -3.15 -9.01
C PHE A 260 -18.20 -2.09 -10.02
N GLN A 261 -18.74 -0.99 -9.50
CA GLN A 261 -19.23 0.11 -10.34
C GLN A 261 -18.08 0.98 -10.83
N VAL A 262 -17.80 0.97 -12.14
CA VAL A 262 -16.80 1.85 -12.76
C VAL A 262 -17.41 3.20 -13.11
N ASN A 263 -16.83 4.28 -12.58
CA ASN A 263 -17.19 5.66 -12.88
C ASN A 263 -15.94 6.53 -13.07
N LEU A 264 -16.12 7.77 -13.56
CA LEU A 264 -15.01 8.70 -13.82
C LEU A 264 -14.17 9.00 -12.58
N GLN A 265 -14.79 9.18 -11.41
CA GLN A 265 -14.06 9.49 -10.17
C GLN A 265 -13.11 8.35 -9.78
N ARG A 266 -13.54 7.09 -9.92
CA ARG A 266 -12.68 5.91 -9.68
C ARG A 266 -11.56 5.80 -10.72
N ILE A 267 -11.85 6.08 -11.99
CA ILE A 267 -10.82 6.11 -13.05
C ILE A 267 -9.76 7.16 -12.71
N TYR A 268 -10.16 8.37 -12.32
CA TYR A 268 -9.23 9.44 -11.91
C TYR A 268 -8.36 9.05 -10.72
N LYS A 269 -8.98 8.50 -9.66
CA LYS A 269 -8.28 8.04 -8.47
C LYS A 269 -7.28 6.94 -8.81
N LEU A 270 -7.64 5.98 -9.66
CA LEU A 270 -6.75 4.88 -10.04
C LEU A 270 -5.64 5.33 -10.99
N LEU A 271 -5.90 6.24 -11.94
CA LEU A 271 -4.86 6.89 -12.75
C LEU A 271 -3.85 7.62 -11.85
N ALA A 272 -4.34 8.34 -10.84
CA ALA A 272 -3.50 9.02 -9.86
C ALA A 272 -2.66 8.04 -9.03
N LEU A 273 -3.26 6.93 -8.57
CA LEU A 273 -2.56 5.87 -7.84
C LEU A 273 -1.45 5.24 -8.69
N PHE A 274 -1.72 4.88 -9.95
CA PHE A 274 -0.72 4.29 -10.82
C PHE A 274 0.47 5.22 -11.03
N ASP A 275 0.25 6.50 -11.34
CA ASP A 275 1.34 7.47 -11.49
C ASP A 275 2.12 7.66 -10.18
N MET A 276 1.42 7.85 -9.07
CA MET A 276 2.01 8.02 -7.74
C MET A 276 2.86 6.82 -7.30
N CYS A 277 2.46 5.60 -7.67
CA CYS A 277 3.20 4.37 -7.39
C CYS A 277 4.29 4.03 -8.43
N GLY A 278 4.56 4.92 -9.40
CA GLY A 278 5.57 4.69 -10.42
C GLY A 278 5.17 3.71 -11.53
N LEU A 279 3.88 3.41 -11.67
CA LEU A 279 3.28 2.47 -12.63
C LEU A 279 2.71 3.22 -13.83
N ALA A 280 3.55 4.00 -14.51
CA ALA A 280 3.15 4.86 -15.62
C ALA A 280 2.54 4.08 -16.80
N ASP A 281 3.03 2.87 -17.05
CA ASP A 281 2.49 1.94 -18.04
C ASP A 281 1.04 1.52 -17.70
N CYS A 282 0.77 1.16 -16.44
CA CYS A 282 -0.58 0.83 -15.98
C CYS A 282 -1.54 2.04 -16.08
N ALA A 283 -1.05 3.25 -15.78
CA ALA A 283 -1.84 4.47 -15.96
C ALA A 283 -2.22 4.69 -17.43
N VAL A 284 -1.26 4.51 -18.35
CA VAL A 284 -1.49 4.65 -19.79
C VAL A 284 -2.47 3.59 -20.30
N GLU A 285 -2.33 2.33 -19.88
CA GLU A 285 -3.25 1.24 -20.27
C GLU A 285 -4.68 1.50 -19.77
N LEU A 286 -4.83 1.94 -18.51
CA LEU A 286 -6.13 2.31 -17.95
C LEU A 286 -6.78 3.46 -18.73
N ALA A 287 -6.01 4.48 -19.09
CA ALA A 287 -6.49 5.60 -19.88
C ALA A 287 -6.94 5.17 -21.28
N ASP A 288 -6.23 4.24 -21.92
CA ASP A 288 -6.63 3.69 -23.22
C ASP A 288 -7.95 2.92 -23.13
N LYS A 289 -8.10 2.05 -22.12
CA LYS A 289 -9.32 1.27 -21.94
C LYS A 289 -10.55 2.16 -21.78
N TYR A 290 -10.43 3.22 -20.98
CA TYR A 290 -11.54 4.15 -20.72
C TYR A 290 -11.46 5.43 -21.56
N LYS A 291 -10.75 5.39 -22.69
CA LYS A 291 -10.51 6.57 -23.54
C LYS A 291 -11.79 7.32 -23.87
N ALA A 292 -12.82 6.64 -24.37
CA ALA A 292 -14.08 7.27 -24.74
C ALA A 292 -14.75 8.00 -23.56
N ARG A 293 -14.69 7.46 -22.34
CA ARG A 293 -15.23 8.16 -21.16
C ARG A 293 -14.39 9.39 -20.81
N LEU A 294 -13.07 9.27 -20.85
CA LEU A 294 -12.16 10.35 -20.51
C LEU A 294 -12.22 11.50 -21.54
N THR A 295 -12.28 11.19 -22.83
CA THR A 295 -12.35 12.20 -23.90
C THR A 295 -13.77 12.71 -24.11
N ASP A 296 -14.74 11.83 -24.29
CA ASP A 296 -16.05 12.21 -24.81
C ASP A 296 -16.99 12.69 -23.70
N GLU A 297 -16.92 12.07 -22.50
CA GLU A 297 -17.75 12.47 -21.35
C GLU A 297 -17.08 13.57 -20.52
N ALA A 298 -15.77 13.48 -20.29
CA ALA A 298 -15.04 14.42 -19.42
C ALA A 298 -14.25 15.51 -20.16
N GLY A 299 -14.11 15.43 -21.48
CA GLY A 299 -13.41 16.45 -22.26
C GLY A 299 -11.90 16.53 -21.99
N ILE A 300 -11.29 15.44 -21.50
CA ILE A 300 -9.86 15.41 -21.16
C ILE A 300 -9.02 15.24 -22.43
N ASP A 301 -8.02 16.11 -22.60
CA ASP A 301 -6.94 15.89 -23.55
C ASP A 301 -5.98 14.82 -22.99
N LEU A 302 -6.14 13.58 -23.46
CA LEU A 302 -5.29 12.47 -23.02
C LEU A 302 -3.85 12.60 -23.48
N ASP A 303 -3.58 13.26 -24.61
CA ASP A 303 -2.20 13.46 -25.05
C ASP A 303 -1.49 14.44 -24.11
N GLU A 304 -2.18 15.49 -23.66
CA GLU A 304 -1.66 16.40 -22.63
C GLU A 304 -1.44 15.69 -21.30
N LEU A 305 -2.44 14.94 -20.80
CA LEU A 305 -2.39 14.26 -19.51
C LEU A 305 -1.28 13.19 -19.45
N LEU A 306 -1.10 12.43 -20.53
CA LEU A 306 -0.17 11.29 -20.56
C LEU A 306 1.23 11.67 -21.04
N SER A 307 1.41 12.79 -21.75
CA SER A 307 2.72 13.17 -22.30
C SER A 307 3.85 13.18 -21.26
N PRO A 308 3.66 13.64 -20.01
CA PRO A 308 4.72 13.62 -18.99
C PRO A 308 5.13 12.24 -18.52
N LEU A 309 4.27 11.23 -18.71
CA LEU A 309 4.54 9.83 -18.33
C LEU A 309 5.35 9.09 -19.40
N ILE A 310 5.35 9.57 -20.65
CA ILE A 310 6.07 8.91 -21.75
C ILE A 310 7.59 9.07 -21.57
N PRO A 311 8.37 7.96 -21.55
CA PRO A 311 9.82 8.03 -21.47
C PRO A 311 10.45 8.84 -22.61
N ARG A 312 11.58 9.48 -22.31
CA ARG A 312 12.30 10.31 -23.26
C ARG A 312 13.15 9.46 -24.19
N ILE A 313 13.10 9.72 -25.49
CA ILE A 313 14.02 9.12 -26.46
C ILE A 313 15.22 10.06 -26.63
N ASN A 314 16.43 9.58 -26.33
CA ASN A 314 17.66 10.37 -26.40
C ASN A 314 17.55 11.71 -25.62
N GLY A 315 16.87 11.69 -24.47
CA GLY A 315 16.65 12.88 -23.64
C GLY A 315 15.56 13.85 -24.13
N LEU A 316 14.89 13.56 -25.25
CA LEU A 316 13.83 14.39 -25.82
C LEU A 316 12.44 13.82 -25.50
N ARG A 317 11.49 14.71 -25.22
CA ARG A 317 10.06 14.36 -25.17
C ARG A 317 9.57 14.14 -26.60
N VAL A 318 8.84 13.05 -26.81
CA VAL A 318 8.23 12.72 -28.10
C VAL A 318 6.74 12.41 -27.90
N PRO A 319 5.89 12.63 -28.92
CA PRO A 319 4.53 12.11 -28.91
C PRO A 319 4.52 10.59 -28.71
N ARG A 320 3.52 10.09 -27.98
CA ARG A 320 3.36 8.66 -27.66
C ARG A 320 3.46 7.75 -28.89
N LYS A 321 2.85 8.14 -30.01
CA LYS A 321 2.91 7.37 -31.28
C LYS A 321 4.34 7.21 -31.81
N LEU A 322 5.20 8.21 -31.63
CA LEU A 322 6.62 8.11 -32.00
C LEU A 322 7.39 7.24 -31.02
N TYR A 323 7.06 7.31 -29.72
CA TYR A 323 7.60 6.41 -28.70
C TYR A 323 7.30 4.94 -29.05
N GLU A 324 6.04 4.61 -29.33
CA GLU A 324 5.62 3.26 -29.72
C GLU A 324 6.32 2.78 -30.99
N ALA A 325 6.41 3.64 -32.03
CA ALA A 325 7.12 3.32 -33.26
C ALA A 325 8.62 3.04 -33.03
N HIS A 326 9.25 3.77 -32.11
CA HIS A 326 10.63 3.53 -31.71
C HIS A 326 10.79 2.21 -30.98
N CYS A 327 9.93 1.91 -29.99
CA CYS A 327 9.92 0.63 -29.29
C CYS A 327 9.73 -0.54 -30.26
N MET A 328 8.78 -0.43 -31.19
CA MET A 328 8.56 -1.44 -32.23
C MET A 328 9.81 -1.64 -33.11
N SER A 329 10.54 -0.58 -33.43
CA SER A 329 11.80 -0.67 -34.18
C SER A 329 12.88 -1.42 -33.41
N MET A 330 13.06 -1.11 -32.12
CA MET A 330 14.01 -1.81 -31.24
C MET A 330 13.66 -3.29 -31.09
N ILE A 331 12.38 -3.61 -30.87
CA ILE A 331 11.89 -4.99 -30.76
C ILE A 331 12.13 -5.77 -32.06
N LYS A 332 11.84 -5.19 -33.23
CA LYS A 332 12.12 -5.82 -34.54
C LYS A 332 13.61 -6.13 -34.73
N GLN A 333 14.48 -5.32 -34.13
CA GLN A 333 15.94 -5.50 -34.14
C GLN A 333 16.45 -6.36 -32.97
N ARG A 334 15.56 -6.84 -32.08
CA ARG A 334 15.89 -7.58 -30.84
C ARG A 334 16.78 -6.80 -29.87
N LYS A 335 16.67 -5.47 -29.87
CA LYS A 335 17.40 -4.55 -28.99
C LYS A 335 16.59 -4.22 -27.74
N PHE A 336 16.27 -5.23 -26.94
CA PHE A 336 15.37 -5.08 -25.79
C PHE A 336 15.94 -4.17 -24.68
N GLU A 337 17.26 -4.23 -24.47
CA GLU A 337 17.98 -3.38 -23.51
C GLU A 337 18.07 -1.91 -23.94
N GLU A 338 17.72 -1.60 -25.19
CA GLU A 338 17.68 -0.23 -25.73
C GLU A 338 16.26 0.37 -25.72
N LEU A 339 15.28 -0.30 -25.10
CA LEU A 339 13.97 0.32 -24.89
C LEU A 339 14.11 1.52 -23.93
N PRO A 340 13.49 2.68 -24.24
CA PRO A 340 13.74 3.92 -23.50
C PRO A 340 13.16 3.97 -22.08
#